data_AF-A0A932PJZ8-F1
#
_entry.id   AF-A0A932PJZ8-F1
#
_cell.length_a   1.000
_cell.length_b   1.000
_cell.length_c   1.000
_cell.angle_alpha   90.00
_cell.angle_beta   90.00
_cell.angle_gamma   90.00
#
_symmetry.space_group_name_H-M   'P 1'
#
loop_
_entity.id
_entity.type
_entity.pdbx_description
1 polymer ?
#
loop_
_entity_poly.entity_id
_entity_poly.type
_entity_poly.pdbx_seq_one_letter_code
_entity_poly.pdbx_strand_id
1 'polypeptide(L)'
;MRLRAIVVTLLFFCSLIVLPAAGQRRSHDPLTPDEVNQLRDNMLEPELRLKLYVTFARDRMTKLEQMRSDPKTADRPGKTHDMLEDFLAVYDELNDNVDMYVGRKDDIRKPLKLVIEADTEFQSKLLALKDAAHTDAAESKHYEFILSNAIETVDSSANDHRSTLADVEEYMKRKKKQQK
;
A
#
# COMPACT_ATOMS: atom_id res chain seq x y z
N MET A 1 -50.03 -45.85 -27.57
CA MET A 1 -49.61 -45.96 -28.99
C MET A 1 -49.69 -44.54 -29.56
N ARG A 2 -48.66 -43.88 -30.09
CA ARG A 2 -47.39 -44.32 -30.68
C ARG A 2 -46.31 -43.24 -30.48
N LEU A 3 -45.12 -43.72 -30.17
CA LEU A 3 -43.82 -43.05 -30.19
C LEU A 3 -43.37 -42.88 -31.66
N ARG A 4 -42.72 -41.76 -32.02
CA ARG A 4 -41.73 -41.55 -33.12
C ARG A 4 -41.46 -40.03 -33.24
N ALA A 5 -40.43 -39.49 -32.59
CA ALA A 5 -39.04 -39.39 -33.07
C ALA A 5 -38.91 -38.59 -34.38
N ILE A 6 -38.56 -37.30 -34.27
CA ILE A 6 -37.82 -36.56 -35.30
C ILE A 6 -36.74 -35.75 -34.57
N VAL A 7 -35.53 -36.31 -34.59
CA VAL A 7 -34.27 -35.59 -34.39
C VAL A 7 -33.93 -34.98 -35.75
N VAL A 8 -33.57 -33.70 -35.80
CA VAL A 8 -32.56 -33.07 -36.68
C VAL A 8 -32.60 -31.54 -36.50
N THR A 9 -31.58 -31.04 -35.80
CA THR A 9 -30.75 -29.86 -36.09
C THR A 9 -31.39 -28.48 -36.30
N LEU A 10 -31.13 -27.57 -35.35
CA LEU A 10 -30.83 -26.16 -35.63
C LEU A 10 -29.95 -25.57 -34.52
N LEU A 11 -28.64 -25.68 -34.72
CA LEU A 11 -27.63 -24.74 -34.20
C LEU A 11 -27.98 -23.36 -34.75
N PHE A 12 -28.30 -22.37 -33.90
CA PHE A 12 -28.05 -20.94 -34.14
C PHE A 12 -28.36 -20.19 -32.81
N PHE A 13 -27.34 -19.91 -32.01
CA PHE A 13 -26.74 -18.57 -31.90
C PHE A 13 -27.61 -17.59 -31.08
N CYS A 14 -27.43 -17.60 -29.76
CA CYS A 14 -27.63 -16.40 -28.95
C CYS A 14 -26.40 -16.21 -28.08
N SER A 15 -25.46 -15.48 -28.68
CA SER A 15 -24.32 -14.76 -28.14
C SER A 15 -24.33 -14.58 -26.62
N LEU A 16 -23.36 -15.24 -25.97
CA LEU A 16 -22.76 -14.78 -24.73
C LEU A 16 -22.29 -13.34 -24.94
N ILE A 17 -23.01 -12.38 -24.38
CA ILE A 17 -22.47 -11.05 -24.13
C ILE A 17 -21.50 -11.21 -22.95
N VAL A 18 -20.25 -11.56 -23.25
CA VAL A 18 -19.14 -11.31 -22.34
C VAL A 18 -18.85 -9.82 -22.46
N LEU A 19 -19.49 -9.01 -21.62
CA LEU A 19 -19.04 -7.65 -21.38
C LEU A 19 -17.59 -7.75 -20.86
N PRO A 20 -16.63 -7.00 -21.42
CA PRO A 20 -15.33 -6.87 -20.77
C PRO A 20 -15.58 -6.15 -19.45
N ALA A 21 -15.23 -6.80 -18.34
CA ALA A 21 -15.14 -6.17 -17.02
C ALA A 21 -13.96 -5.17 -16.99
N ALA A 22 -13.96 -4.19 -17.90
CA ALA A 22 -13.08 -3.04 -17.87
C ALA A 22 -13.70 -2.02 -16.91
N GLY A 23 -13.56 -2.27 -15.61
CA GLY A 23 -14.18 -1.43 -14.59
C GLY A 23 -14.25 -2.03 -13.18
N GLN A 24 -13.75 -3.25 -12.96
CA GLN A 24 -13.37 -3.63 -11.61
C GLN A 24 -12.17 -2.77 -11.22
N ARG A 25 -12.44 -1.66 -10.52
CA ARG A 25 -11.45 -1.02 -9.65
C ARG A 25 -10.81 -2.15 -8.88
N ARG A 26 -9.55 -2.40 -9.21
CA ARG A 26 -8.80 -3.51 -8.67
C ARG A 26 -8.76 -3.30 -7.16
N SER A 27 -9.51 -4.11 -6.41
CA SER A 27 -9.01 -4.59 -5.12
C SER A 27 -7.86 -5.53 -5.47
N HIS A 28 -6.77 -4.97 -5.99
CA HIS A 28 -5.52 -5.69 -6.12
C HIS A 28 -4.96 -5.74 -4.70
N ASP A 29 -4.52 -6.92 -4.31
CA ASP A 29 -3.72 -7.08 -3.10
C ASP A 29 -2.56 -6.06 -3.17
N PRO A 30 -2.37 -5.18 -2.18
CA PRO A 30 -1.28 -4.20 -2.22
C PRO A 30 0.11 -4.84 -2.37
N LEU A 31 0.20 -6.12 -2.02
CA LEU A 31 1.43 -6.90 -2.05
C LEU A 31 1.49 -7.81 -3.28
N THR A 32 2.68 -7.88 -3.86
CA THR A 32 2.99 -8.88 -4.89
C THR A 32 3.14 -10.28 -4.27
N PRO A 33 2.98 -11.36 -5.06
CA PRO A 33 3.16 -12.72 -4.55
C PRO A 33 4.50 -12.95 -3.83
N ASP A 34 5.58 -12.35 -4.31
CA ASP A 34 6.91 -12.46 -3.71
C ASP A 34 7.01 -11.72 -2.38
N GLU A 35 6.36 -10.57 -2.24
CA GLU A 35 6.29 -9.81 -0.99
C GLU A 35 5.45 -10.56 0.05
N VAL A 36 4.33 -11.16 -0.37
CA VAL A 36 3.53 -12.05 0.47
C VAL A 36 4.36 -13.24 0.94
N ASN A 37 5.18 -13.84 0.07
CA ASN A 37 6.08 -14.93 0.44
C ASN A 37 7.12 -14.47 1.48
N GLN A 38 7.77 -13.32 1.28
CA GLN A 38 8.72 -12.75 2.24
C GLN A 38 8.08 -12.50 3.61
N LEU A 39 6.86 -11.97 3.65
CA LEU A 39 6.12 -11.78 4.90
C LEU A 39 5.76 -13.11 5.55
N ARG A 40 5.36 -14.11 4.76
CA ARG A 40 5.03 -15.46 5.26
C ARG A 40 6.25 -16.13 5.88
N ASP A 41 7.41 -16.03 5.25
CA ASP A 41 8.66 -16.61 5.76
C ASP A 41 9.12 -15.98 7.08
N ASN A 42 8.66 -14.76 7.38
CA ASN A 42 8.97 -14.02 8.60
C ASN A 42 7.75 -13.87 9.53
N MET A 43 6.73 -14.73 9.44
CA MET A 43 5.44 -14.55 10.13
C MET A 43 5.53 -14.36 11.65
N LEU A 44 6.57 -14.91 12.28
CA LEU A 44 6.78 -14.87 13.74
C LEU A 44 7.73 -13.75 14.18
N GLU A 45 8.25 -12.94 13.26
CA GLU A 45 9.31 -11.97 13.51
C GLU A 45 8.80 -10.53 13.26
N PRO A 46 8.20 -9.86 14.26
CA PRO A 46 7.66 -8.51 14.10
C PRO A 46 8.67 -7.49 13.56
N GLU A 47 9.93 -7.59 14.00
CA GLU A 47 11.00 -6.71 13.54
C GLU A 47 11.23 -6.85 12.03
N LEU A 48 11.32 -8.07 11.53
CA LEU A 48 11.57 -8.33 10.12
C LEU A 48 10.36 -7.94 9.26
N ARG A 49 9.15 -8.20 9.75
CA ARG A 49 7.91 -7.86 9.02
C ARG A 49 7.71 -6.37 8.87
N LEU A 50 7.85 -5.59 9.95
CA LEU A 50 7.74 -4.13 9.87
C LEU A 50 8.83 -3.53 8.95
N LYS A 51 10.04 -4.09 9.00
CA LYS A 51 11.11 -3.69 8.07
C LYS A 51 10.75 -4.00 6.60
N LEU A 52 10.14 -5.15 6.32
CA LEU A 52 9.71 -5.52 4.97
C LEU A 52 8.65 -4.57 4.42
N TYR A 53 7.62 -4.24 5.21
CA TYR A 53 6.62 -3.26 4.80
C TYR A 53 7.22 -1.89 4.46
N VAL A 54 8.16 -1.41 5.30
CA VAL A 54 8.92 -0.19 5.01
C VAL A 54 9.71 -0.29 3.70
N THR A 55 10.34 -1.45 3.43
CA THR A 55 11.03 -1.69 2.15
C THR A 55 10.05 -1.65 0.98
N PHE A 56 8.89 -2.30 1.07
CA PHE A 56 7.93 -2.36 -0.02
C PHE A 56 7.35 -0.98 -0.36
N ALA A 57 7.01 -0.18 0.67
CA ALA A 57 6.56 1.20 0.51
C ALA A 57 7.64 2.07 -0.13
N ARG A 58 8.90 1.94 0.31
CA ARG A 58 10.05 2.64 -0.29
C ARG A 58 10.27 2.26 -1.75
N ASP A 59 10.08 0.99 -2.10
CA ASP A 59 10.19 0.52 -3.47
C ASP A 59 9.11 1.16 -4.36
N ARG A 60 7.90 1.39 -3.84
CA ARG A 60 6.83 2.10 -4.59
C ARG A 60 7.20 3.54 -4.87
N MET A 61 7.68 4.26 -3.85
CA MET A 61 8.14 5.64 -4.01
C MET A 61 9.32 5.74 -4.98
N THR A 62 10.26 4.80 -4.93
CA THR A 62 11.41 4.75 -5.84
C THR A 62 10.97 4.49 -7.28
N LYS A 63 10.05 3.54 -7.50
CA LYS A 63 9.48 3.29 -8.83
C LYS A 63 8.72 4.51 -9.36
N LEU A 64 7.99 5.22 -8.50
CA LEU A 64 7.27 6.45 -8.85
C LEU A 64 8.24 7.53 -9.34
N GLU A 65 9.32 7.78 -8.59
CA GLU A 65 10.38 8.72 -8.98
C GLU A 65 11.02 8.33 -10.32
N GLN A 66 11.35 7.05 -10.50
CA GLN A 66 11.91 6.54 -11.76
C GLN A 66 10.96 6.78 -12.94
N MET A 67 9.68 6.40 -12.80
CA MET A 67 8.66 6.60 -13.84
C MET A 67 8.50 8.08 -14.23
N ARG A 68 8.50 8.99 -13.24
CA ARG A 68 8.37 10.43 -13.50
C ARG A 68 9.60 11.04 -14.16
N SER A 69 10.79 10.48 -13.89
CA SER A 69 12.05 10.93 -14.49
C SER A 69 12.25 10.48 -15.94
N ASP A 70 11.51 9.47 -16.41
CA ASP A 70 11.60 9.01 -17.79
C ASP A 70 10.79 9.94 -18.73
N PRO A 71 11.45 10.68 -19.65
CA PRO A 71 10.75 11.57 -20.58
C PRO A 71 9.88 10.83 -21.61
N LYS A 72 10.03 9.52 -21.74
CA LYS A 72 9.24 8.68 -22.66
C LYS A 72 7.96 8.14 -22.03
N THR A 73 7.72 8.42 -20.75
CA THR A 73 6.53 7.95 -20.05
C THR A 73 5.27 8.52 -20.68
N ALA A 74 4.52 7.67 -21.37
CA ALA A 74 3.14 7.95 -21.76
C ALA A 74 2.22 7.90 -20.53
N ASP A 75 1.22 8.79 -20.50
CA ASP A 75 0.24 8.93 -19.42
C ASP A 75 0.88 9.06 -18.03
N ARG A 76 1.89 9.93 -17.91
CA ARG A 76 2.54 10.24 -16.64
C ARG A 76 1.56 10.67 -15.52
N PRO A 77 0.51 11.48 -15.78
CA PRO A 77 -0.44 11.87 -14.74
C PRO A 77 -1.23 10.67 -14.18
N GLY A 78 -1.80 9.83 -15.05
CA GLY A 78 -2.54 8.63 -14.64
C GLY A 78 -1.67 7.63 -13.88
N LYS A 79 -0.45 7.37 -14.38
CA LYS A 79 0.51 6.50 -13.68
C LYS A 79 0.94 7.06 -12.33
N THR A 80 1.07 8.37 -12.20
CA THR A 80 1.40 9.01 -10.91
C THR A 80 0.29 8.76 -9.90
N HIS A 81 -0.97 8.90 -10.32
CA HIS A 81 -2.13 8.58 -9.48
C HIS A 81 -2.07 7.12 -8.99
N ASP A 82 -1.98 6.16 -9.91
CA ASP A 82 -2.03 4.74 -9.58
C ASP A 82 -0.88 4.31 -8.66
N MET A 83 0.32 4.84 -8.89
CA MET A 83 1.49 4.52 -8.06
C MET A 83 1.44 5.15 -6.67
N LEU A 84 0.74 6.28 -6.50
CA LEU A 84 0.45 6.84 -5.18
C LEU A 84 -0.59 6.01 -4.43
N GLU A 85 -1.58 5.47 -5.14
CA GLU A 85 -2.55 4.52 -4.58
C GLU A 85 -1.85 3.23 -4.11
N ASP A 86 -0.95 2.67 -4.93
CA ASP A 86 -0.14 1.49 -4.55
C ASP A 86 0.76 1.76 -3.33
N PHE A 87 1.36 2.94 -3.24
CA PHE A 87 2.17 3.33 -2.08
C PHE A 87 1.31 3.40 -0.82
N LEU A 88 0.16 4.09 -0.88
CA LEU A 88 -0.75 4.24 0.26
C LEU A 88 -1.26 2.89 0.74
N ALA A 89 -1.64 2.00 -0.16
CA ALA A 89 -2.18 0.70 0.22
C ALA A 89 -1.14 -0.15 0.98
N VAL A 90 0.15 -0.08 0.62
CA VAL A 90 1.22 -0.76 1.37
C VAL A 90 1.52 -0.05 2.70
N TYR A 91 1.40 1.28 2.74
CA TYR A 91 1.61 2.07 3.95
C TYR A 91 0.49 1.83 4.99
N ASP A 92 -0.76 1.69 4.55
CA ASP A 92 -1.88 1.34 5.43
C ASP A 92 -1.68 -0.06 6.03
N GLU A 93 -1.21 -1.03 5.25
CA GLU A 93 -0.84 -2.36 5.77
C GLU A 93 0.31 -2.30 6.80
N LEU A 94 1.27 -1.38 6.63
CA LEU A 94 2.30 -1.12 7.65
C LEU A 94 1.67 -0.65 8.96
N ASN A 95 0.77 0.33 8.89
CA ASN A 95 0.08 0.90 10.05
C ASN A 95 -0.74 -0.18 10.77
N ASP A 96 -1.51 -0.98 10.04
CA ASP A 96 -2.29 -2.09 10.59
C ASP A 96 -1.40 -3.11 11.33
N ASN A 97 -0.20 -3.39 10.80
CA ASN A 97 0.75 -4.29 11.46
C ASN A 97 1.37 -3.65 12.72
N VAL A 98 1.66 -2.34 12.72
CA VAL A 98 2.11 -1.63 13.93
C VAL A 98 1.06 -1.79 15.04
N ASP A 99 -0.21 -1.50 14.74
CA ASP A 99 -1.32 -1.61 15.68
C ASP A 99 -1.51 -3.04 16.19
N MET A 100 -1.43 -4.03 15.29
CA MET A 100 -1.49 -5.44 15.66
C MET A 100 -0.40 -5.81 16.68
N TYR A 101 0.85 -5.43 16.45
CA TYR A 101 1.95 -5.77 17.34
C TYR A 101 1.90 -5.02 18.68
N VAL A 102 1.42 -3.77 18.68
CA VAL A 102 1.09 -3.03 19.90
C VAL A 102 0.01 -3.75 20.71
N GLY A 103 -1.06 -4.22 20.03
CA GLY A 103 -2.14 -4.98 20.64
C GLY A 103 -1.67 -6.29 21.28
N ARG A 104 -0.71 -6.98 20.64
CA ARG A 104 -0.06 -8.20 21.16
C ARG A 104 0.94 -7.95 22.29
N LYS A 105 1.25 -6.69 22.59
CA LYS A 105 2.27 -6.28 23.58
C LYS A 105 3.68 -6.76 23.22
N ASP A 106 3.96 -6.88 21.92
CA ASP A 106 5.28 -7.21 21.40
C ASP A 106 6.27 -6.06 21.64
N ASP A 107 7.56 -6.37 21.81
CA ASP A 107 8.60 -5.34 21.92
C ASP A 107 9.03 -4.85 20.54
N ILE A 108 8.28 -3.89 20.01
CA ILE A 108 8.51 -3.29 18.70
C ILE A 108 9.30 -1.98 18.75
N ARG A 109 9.93 -1.61 19.88
CA ARG A 109 10.63 -0.32 20.01
C ARG A 109 11.70 -0.11 18.93
N LYS A 110 12.40 -1.18 18.56
CA LYS A 110 13.46 -1.14 17.55
C LYS A 110 12.89 -0.98 16.14
N PRO A 111 11.99 -1.85 15.64
CA PRO A 111 11.40 -1.66 14.32
C PRO A 111 10.55 -0.38 14.21
N LEU A 112 9.89 0.07 15.28
CA LEU A 112 9.09 1.31 15.24
C LEU A 112 9.95 2.57 15.05
N LYS A 113 11.20 2.58 15.56
CA LYS A 113 12.16 3.67 15.26
C LYS A 113 12.50 3.72 13.77
N LEU A 114 12.68 2.55 13.15
CA LEU A 114 12.91 2.44 11.71
C LEU A 114 11.70 2.92 10.91
N VAL A 115 10.48 2.62 11.37
CA VAL A 115 9.25 3.14 10.75
C VAL A 115 9.21 4.68 10.81
N ILE A 116 9.48 5.29 11.96
CA ILE A 116 9.50 6.76 12.12
C ILE A 116 10.54 7.44 11.21
N GLU A 117 11.71 6.81 11.03
CA GLU A 117 12.72 7.28 10.08
C GLU A 117 12.18 7.23 8.64
N ALA A 118 11.49 6.15 8.27
CA ALA A 118 10.87 6.01 6.96
C ALA A 118 9.70 6.99 6.74
N ASP A 119 8.91 7.28 7.77
CA ASP A 119 7.84 8.29 7.68
C ASP A 119 8.40 9.66 7.28
N THR A 120 9.53 10.04 7.86
CA THR A 120 10.22 11.31 7.54
C THR A 120 10.73 11.31 6.09
N GLU A 121 11.26 10.18 5.62
CA GLU A 121 11.67 10.00 4.22
C GLU A 121 10.47 10.13 3.27
N PHE A 122 9.37 9.42 3.54
CA PHE A 122 8.18 9.43 2.69
C PHE A 122 7.53 10.80 2.64
N GLN A 123 7.41 11.48 3.79
CA GLN A 123 6.90 12.85 3.85
C GLN A 123 7.74 13.80 2.97
N SER A 124 9.07 13.71 3.06
CA SER A 124 9.95 14.53 2.23
C SER A 124 9.75 14.28 0.74
N LYS A 125 9.63 13.01 0.31
CA LYS A 125 9.40 12.65 -1.10
C LYS A 125 8.04 13.12 -1.62
N LEU A 126 6.98 12.97 -0.82
CA LEU A 126 5.63 13.41 -1.18
C LEU A 126 5.53 14.94 -1.29
N LEU A 127 6.17 15.68 -0.37
CA LEU A 127 6.24 17.14 -0.45
C LEU A 127 7.04 17.60 -1.67
N ALA A 128 8.16 16.95 -1.98
CA ALA A 128 8.91 17.24 -3.20
C ALA A 128 8.08 16.99 -4.48
N LEU A 129 7.24 15.94 -4.49
CA LEU A 129 6.32 15.68 -5.59
C LEU A 129 5.24 16.78 -5.70
N LYS A 130 4.71 17.26 -4.57
CA LYS A 130 3.76 18.37 -4.54
C LYS A 130 4.38 19.66 -5.07
N ASP A 131 5.61 19.98 -4.66
CA ASP A 131 6.34 21.15 -5.13
C ASP A 131 6.61 21.09 -6.64
N ALA A 132 7.00 19.92 -7.15
CA ALA A 132 7.16 19.70 -8.58
C ALA A 132 5.83 19.84 -9.34
N ALA A 133 4.71 19.42 -8.75
CA ALA A 133 3.38 19.51 -9.36
C ALA A 133 2.92 20.96 -9.58
N HIS A 134 3.40 21.92 -8.79
CA HIS A 134 3.13 23.34 -9.00
C HIS A 134 3.69 23.89 -10.32
N THR A 135 4.63 23.18 -10.97
CA THR A 135 5.21 23.60 -12.26
C THR A 135 4.37 23.19 -13.48
N ASP A 136 3.47 22.21 -13.33
CA ASP A 136 2.53 21.76 -14.38
C ASP A 136 1.14 21.48 -13.78
N ALA A 137 0.37 22.55 -13.62
CA ALA A 137 -0.95 22.52 -12.98
C ALA A 137 -2.02 21.77 -13.80
N ALA A 138 -1.78 21.46 -15.07
CA ALA A 138 -2.71 20.67 -15.87
C ALA A 138 -2.50 19.18 -15.58
N GLU A 139 -1.24 18.73 -15.50
CA GLU A 139 -0.89 17.36 -15.10
C GLU A 139 -1.31 17.08 -13.65
N SER A 140 -1.04 18.00 -12.71
CA SER A 140 -1.25 17.76 -11.28
C SER A 140 -2.70 17.44 -10.90
N LYS A 141 -3.68 18.01 -11.62
CA LYS A 141 -5.11 17.80 -11.35
C LYS A 141 -5.55 16.34 -11.39
N HIS A 142 -4.80 15.49 -12.08
CA HIS A 142 -5.10 14.06 -12.18
C HIS A 142 -4.77 13.29 -10.89
N TYR A 143 -3.84 13.79 -10.07
CA TYR A 143 -3.37 13.10 -8.88
C TYR A 143 -3.31 13.99 -7.62
N GLU A 144 -3.68 15.26 -7.68
CA GLU A 144 -3.57 16.20 -6.55
C GLU A 144 -4.33 15.74 -5.31
N PHE A 145 -5.49 15.09 -5.51
CA PHE A 145 -6.28 14.54 -4.42
C PHE A 145 -5.56 13.38 -3.72
N ILE A 146 -5.11 12.37 -4.48
CA ILE A 146 -4.42 11.21 -3.90
C ILE A 146 -3.06 11.60 -3.31
N LEU A 147 -2.36 12.58 -3.89
CA LEU A 147 -1.14 13.14 -3.32
C LEU A 147 -1.38 13.86 -2.00
N SER A 148 -2.44 14.66 -1.91
CA SER A 148 -2.79 15.34 -0.66
C SER A 148 -3.17 14.33 0.42
N ASN A 149 -3.98 13.32 0.06
CA ASN A 149 -4.31 12.20 0.95
C ASN A 149 -3.04 11.48 1.43
N ALA A 150 -2.11 11.15 0.54
CA ALA A 150 -0.85 10.50 0.91
C ALA A 150 -0.03 11.34 1.91
N ILE A 151 0.05 12.66 1.69
CA ILE A 151 0.75 13.58 2.60
C ILE A 151 0.08 13.59 3.98
N GLU A 152 -1.25 13.71 4.02
CA GLU A 152 -2.03 13.76 5.26
C GLU A 152 -1.95 12.43 6.04
N THR A 153 -2.06 11.29 5.34
CA THR A 153 -1.92 9.96 5.94
C THR A 153 -0.53 9.75 6.53
N VAL A 154 0.54 10.08 5.79
CA VAL A 154 1.91 9.91 6.31
C VAL A 154 2.20 10.88 7.46
N ASP A 155 1.72 12.13 7.39
CA ASP A 155 1.94 13.11 8.48
C ASP A 155 1.23 12.70 9.78
N SER A 156 -0.04 12.29 9.68
CA SER A 156 -0.81 11.79 10.83
C SER A 156 -0.20 10.52 11.41
N SER A 157 0.11 9.54 10.57
CA SER A 157 0.74 8.27 10.99
C SER A 157 2.12 8.49 11.63
N ALA A 158 2.93 9.42 11.12
CA ALA A 158 4.22 9.76 11.72
C ALA A 158 4.08 10.29 13.16
N ASN A 159 3.04 11.07 13.42
CA ASN A 159 2.74 11.56 14.77
C ASN A 159 2.25 10.42 15.67
N ASP A 160 1.39 9.55 15.15
CA ASP A 160 0.87 8.39 15.87
C ASP A 160 1.97 7.38 16.20
N HIS A 161 2.89 7.11 15.27
CA HIS A 161 4.04 6.23 15.50
C HIS A 161 4.97 6.75 16.60
N ARG A 162 5.21 8.08 16.64
CA ARG A 162 6.02 8.70 17.71
C ARG A 162 5.32 8.59 19.07
N SER A 163 4.01 8.82 19.13
CA SER A 163 3.23 8.62 20.35
C SER A 163 3.26 7.16 20.80
N THR A 164 3.01 6.24 19.86
CA THR A 164 3.05 4.79 20.09
C THR A 164 4.40 4.33 20.61
N LEU A 165 5.50 4.86 20.10
CA LEU A 165 6.83 4.53 20.60
C LEU A 165 7.00 4.91 22.07
N ALA A 166 6.54 6.10 22.48
CA ALA A 166 6.58 6.53 23.87
C ALA A 166 5.76 5.59 24.77
N ASP A 167 4.56 5.20 24.34
CA ASP A 167 3.68 4.29 25.06
C ASP A 167 4.28 2.88 25.22
N VAL A 168 4.85 2.33 24.14
CA VAL A 168 5.54 1.04 24.17
C VAL A 168 6.77 1.11 25.08
N GLU A 169 7.56 2.18 25.02
CA GLU A 169 8.71 2.39 25.92
C GLU A 169 8.30 2.42 27.39
N GLU A 170 7.21 3.10 27.72
CA GLU A 170 6.70 3.16 29.09
C GLU A 170 6.16 1.79 29.55
N TYR A 171 5.38 1.10 28.71
CA TYR A 171 4.87 -0.24 28.99
C TYR A 171 6.02 -1.23 29.28
N MET A 172 7.03 -1.28 28.42
CA MET A 172 8.16 -2.19 28.58
C MET A 172 8.98 -1.88 29.83
N LYS A 173 9.13 -0.59 30.17
CA LYS A 173 9.76 -0.16 31.44
C LYS A 173 8.98 -0.63 32.66
N ARG A 174 7.63 -0.53 32.66
CA ARG A 174 6.78 -1.03 33.74
C ARG A 174 6.88 -2.56 33.87
N LYS A 175 6.77 -3.28 32.76
CA LYS A 175 6.90 -4.76 32.71
C LYS A 175 8.23 -5.23 33.30
N LYS A 176 9.35 -4.58 32.94
CA LYS A 176 10.67 -4.90 33.49
C LYS A 176 10.79 -4.65 35.00
N LYS A 177 10.08 -3.66 35.55
CA LYS A 177 10.07 -3.40 37.01
C LYS A 177 9.28 -4.45 37.78
N GLN A 178 8.19 -4.97 37.20
CA GLN A 178 7.36 -6.01 37.84
C GLN A 178 8.02 -7.40 37.84
N GLN A 179 8.98 -7.62 36.95
CA GLN A 179 9.74 -8.88 36.85
C GLN A 179 11.01 -8.91 37.71
N LYS A 180 11.30 -7.83 38.44
CA LYS A 180 12.42 -7.72 39.39
C LYS A 180 11.89 -7.78 40.81
#